data_AF-A0A1F4A8C4-F1
#
_entry.id   AF-A0A1F4A8C4-F1
#
_cell.length_a   1.000
_cell.length_b   1.000
_cell.length_c   1.000
_cell.angle_alpha   90.00
_cell.angle_beta   90.00
_cell.angle_gamma   90.00
#
_symmetry.space_group_name_H-M   'P 1'
#
loop_
_entity.id
_entity.type
_entity.pdbx_description
1 polymer ?
#
loop_
_entity_poly.entity_id
_entity_poly.type
_entity_poly.pdbx_seq_one_letter_code
_entity_poly.pdbx_strand_id
1 'polypeptide(L)' 'MNAAADLTPEQKQFLAHACAFIAANPTQHELDQLLTLAIMLLPEPVAEMLAKRAASPGADAPQLARWLQ' A
#
# COMPACT_ATOMS: atom_id res chain seq x y z
N MET A 1 9.99 -19.38 3.66
CA MET A 1 8.73 -19.37 4.42
C MET A 1 7.97 -18.11 3.98
N ASN A 2 6.94 -18.25 3.15
CA ASN A 2 6.14 -17.11 2.68
C ASN A 2 5.18 -16.70 3.80
N ALA A 3 5.67 -15.87 4.73
CA ALA A 3 4.80 -15.18 5.67
C ALA A 3 3.98 -14.18 4.86
N ALA A 4 2.75 -14.57 4.48
CA ALA A 4 1.75 -13.58 4.15
C ALA A 4 1.60 -12.71 5.41
N ALA A 5 2.13 -11.48 5.36
CA ALA A 5 2.10 -10.60 6.50
C ALA A 5 0.64 -10.39 6.94
N ASP A 6 0.27 -10.95 8.10
CA ASP A 6 -1.03 -10.68 8.71
C ASP A 6 -1.00 -9.22 9.19
N LEU A 7 -1.80 -8.38 8.55
CA LEU A 7 -1.92 -6.97 8.90
C LEU A 7 -2.85 -6.77 10.10
N THR A 8 -2.50 -5.84 10.97
CA THR A 8 -3.43 -5.38 12.02
C THR A 8 -4.62 -4.64 11.39
N PRO A 9 -5.76 -4.50 12.09
CA PRO A 9 -6.91 -3.74 11.59
C PRO A 9 -6.55 -2.31 11.15
N GLU A 10 -5.70 -1.63 11.90
CA GLU A 10 -5.24 -0.27 11.59
C GLU A 10 -4.39 -0.24 10.33
N GLN A 11 -3.50 -1.22 10.16
CA GLN A 11 -2.69 -1.36 8.95
C GLN A 11 -3.54 -1.67 7.72
N LYS A 12 -4.59 -2.50 7.86
CA LYS A 12 -5.58 -2.74 6.79
C LYS A 12 -6.32 -1.45 6.42
N GLN A 13 -6.73 -0.67 7.41
CA GLN A 13 -7.43 0.60 7.18
C GLN A 13 -6.52 1.64 6.50
N PHE A 14 -5.26 1.73 6.94
CA PHE A 14 -4.24 2.57 6.30
C PHE A 14 -3.98 2.12 4.87
N LEU A 15 -3.80 0.82 4.63
CA LEU A 15 -3.58 0.25 3.30
C LEU A 15 -4.75 0.55 2.36
N ALA A 16 -6.00 0.38 2.82
CA ALA A 16 -7.19 0.72 2.05
C ALA A 16 -7.22 2.22 1.68
N HIS A 17 -6.90 3.10 2.64
CA HIS A 17 -6.81 4.54 2.38
C HIS A 17 -5.69 4.89 1.40
N ALA A 18 -4.50 4.30 1.57
CA ALA A 18 -3.36 4.50 0.69
C ALA A 18 -3.69 4.09 -0.76
N CYS A 19 -4.35 2.95 -0.95
CA CYS A 19 -4.78 2.50 -2.27
C CYS A 19 -5.82 3.46 -2.90
N ALA A 20 -6.81 3.89 -2.13
CA ALA A 20 -7.81 4.86 -2.62
C ALA A 20 -7.18 6.22 -2.95
N PHE A 21 -6.23 6.67 -2.13
CA PHE A 21 -5.49 7.91 -2.33
C PHE A 21 -4.69 7.88 -3.63
N ILE A 22 -3.91 6.81 -3.87
CA ILE A 22 -3.16 6.62 -5.13
C ILE A 22 -4.10 6.63 -6.34
N ALA A 23 -5.26 5.97 -6.25
CA ALA A 23 -6.25 5.94 -7.34
C ALA A 23 -6.88 7.31 -7.65
N ALA A 24 -6.82 8.26 -6.70
CA ALA A 24 -7.28 9.63 -6.90
C ALA A 24 -6.31 10.51 -7.71
N ASN A 25 -5.19 9.94 -8.21
CA ASN A 25 -4.13 10.64 -8.95
C ASN A 25 -3.57 11.88 -8.19
N PRO A 26 -3.03 11.69 -6.98
CA PRO A 26 -2.44 12.76 -6.19
C PRO A 26 -1.14 13.26 -6.82
N THR A 27 -0.64 14.40 -6.35
CA THR A 27 0.64 14.93 -6.82
C THR A 27 1.81 14.04 -6.39
N GLN A 28 2.95 14.14 -7.09
CA GLN A 28 4.16 13.38 -6.74
C GLN A 28 4.61 13.63 -5.30
N HIS A 29 4.51 14.87 -4.81
CA HIS A 29 4.88 15.22 -3.43
C HIS A 29 4.02 14.48 -2.40
N GLU A 30 2.71 14.39 -2.65
CA GLU A 30 1.79 13.68 -1.76
C GLU A 30 2.00 12.16 -1.80
N LEU A 31 2.35 11.61 -2.97
CA LEU A 31 2.76 10.20 -3.09
C LEU A 31 4.02 9.92 -2.26
N ASP A 32 5.04 10.77 -2.35
CA ASP A 32 6.28 10.59 -1.60
C ASP A 32 6.03 10.63 -0.07
N GLN A 33 5.14 11.51 0.39
CA GLN A 33 4.69 11.57 1.79
C GLN A 33 3.97 10.28 2.20
N LEU A 34 3.01 9.82 1.39
CA LEU A 34 2.29 8.57 1.64
C LEU A 34 3.24 7.36 1.72
N LEU A 35 4.18 7.25 0.78
CA LEU A 35 5.13 6.13 0.73
C LEU A 35 6.09 6.15 1.91
N THR A 36 6.53 7.34 2.34
CA THR A 36 7.33 7.48 3.57
C THR A 36 6.57 6.97 4.80
N LEU A 37 5.29 7.33 4.94
CA LEU A 37 4.44 6.81 6.02
C LEU A 37 4.23 5.29 5.91
N ALA A 38 4.01 4.79 4.69
CA ALA A 38 3.80 3.37 4.43
C ALA A 38 4.99 2.51 4.87
N ILE A 39 6.24 2.95 4.61
CA ILE A 39 7.45 2.24 5.03
C ILE A 39 7.55 2.12 6.57
N MET A 40 7.06 3.11 7.30
CA MET A 40 7.10 3.10 8.77
C MET A 40 5.99 2.26 9.41
N LEU A 41 4.83 2.19 8.75
CA LEU A 41 3.61 1.62 9.33
C LEU A 41 3.27 0.23 8.82
N LEU A 42 3.74 -0.13 7.63
CA LEU A 42 3.42 -1.39 6.97
C LEU A 42 4.64 -2.31 6.89
N PRO A 43 4.41 -3.63 6.84
CA PRO A 43 5.46 -4.57 6.48
C PRO A 43 6.04 -4.24 5.10
N GLU A 44 7.35 -4.43 4.96
CA GLU A 44 8.12 -4.22 3.73
C GLU A 44 7.42 -4.72 2.44
N PRO A 45 6.91 -5.98 2.35
CA PRO A 45 6.26 -6.44 1.12
C PRO A 45 4.99 -5.65 0.74
N VAL A 46 4.30 -5.07 1.73
CA VAL A 46 3.10 -4.27 1.51
C VAL A 46 3.46 -2.85 1.08
N ALA A 47 4.47 -2.26 1.74
CA ALA A 47 5.00 -0.94 1.38
C ALA A 47 5.58 -0.93 -0.05
N GLU A 48 6.35 -1.96 -0.43
CA GLU A 48 6.86 -2.11 -1.79
C GLU A 48 5.76 -2.20 -2.84
N MET A 49 4.68 -2.92 -2.55
CA MET A 49 3.53 -3.04 -3.44
C MET A 49 2.84 -1.68 -3.62
N LEU A 50 2.66 -0.90 -2.56
CA LEU A 50 2.14 0.47 -2.64
C LEU A 50 3.06 1.37 -3.49
N ALA A 51 4.37 1.29 -3.32
CA ALA A 51 5.32 2.05 -4.13
C ALA A 51 5.23 1.69 -5.62
N LYS A 52 5.10 0.39 -5.95
CA LYS A 52 4.89 -0.08 -7.33
C LYS A 52 3.57 0.45 -7.91
N ARG A 53 2.49 0.46 -7.13
CA ARG A 53 1.19 1.03 -7.54
C ARG A 53 1.26 2.54 -7.78
N ALA A 54 1.97 3.27 -6.93
CA ALA A 54 2.15 4.72 -7.09
C ALA A 54 2.93 5.05 -8.38
N ALA A 55 3.92 4.24 -8.75
CA ALA A 55 4.67 4.39 -9.99
C ALA A 55 3.90 3.91 -11.23
N SER A 56 3.00 2.94 -11.08
CA SER A 56 2.20 2.36 -12.17
C SER A 56 0.79 1.99 -11.69
N PRO A 57 -0.18 2.93 -11.77
CA PRO A 57 -1.58 2.68 -11.42
C PRO A 57 -2.20 1.72 -12.46
N GLY A 58 -2.16 0.43 -12.15
CA GLY A 58 -2.59 -0.66 -13.04
C GLY A 58 -1.94 -2.00 -12.70
N ALA A 59 -0.87 -1.99 -11.90
CA ALA A 59 -0.31 -3.19 -11.28
C ALA A 59 -1.17 -3.63 -10.08
N ASP A 60 -2.41 -4.04 -10.33
CA ASP A 60 -3.24 -4.68 -9.32
C ASP A 60 -2.64 -6.05 -8.95
N ALA A 61 -2.06 -6.13 -7.76
CA ALA A 61 -1.59 -7.40 -7.22
C ALA A 61 -2.78 -8.13 -6.57
N PRO A 62 -3.12 -9.38 -6.95
CA PRO A 62 -4.11 -10.20 -6.24
C PRO A 62 -3.78 -10.39 -4.75
N GLN A 63 -2.53 -10.10 -4.36
CA GLN A 63 -2.03 -10.08 -2.99
C GLN A 63 -2.67 -8.95 -2.14
N LEU A 64 -3.07 -7.82 -2.75
CA LEU A 64 -3.75 -6.72 -2.05
C LEU A 64 -5.10 -7.18 -1.48
N ALA A 65 -5.89 -7.91 -2.27
CA ALA A 65 -7.18 -8.44 -1.82
C ALA A 65 -7.01 -9.36 -0.61
N ARG A 66 -5.93 -10.15 -0.54
CA ARG A 66 -5.62 -11.01 0.60
C ARG A 66 -5.29 -10.21 1.87
N TRP A 67 -4.59 -9.10 1.75
CA TRP A 67 -4.25 -8.26 2.91
C TRP A 67 -5.42 -7.45 3.45
N LEU A 68 -6.39 -7.13 2.59
CA LEU A 68 -7.59 -6.38 2.94
C LEU A 68 -8.76 -7.25 3.43
N GLN A 69 -8.69 -8.57 3.25
CA GLN A 69 -9.61 -9.56 3.86
C GLN A 69 -9.34 -9.69 5.36
#